data_AF-A0AAN5D543-F1
#
_entry.id   AF-A0AAN5D543-F1
#
_cell.length_a   1.000
_cell.length_b   1.000
_cell.length_c   1.000
_cell.angle_alpha   90.00
_cell.angle_beta   90.00
_cell.angle_gamma   90.00
#
_symmetry.space_group_name_H-M   'P 1'
#
loop_
_entity.id
_entity.type
_entity.pdbx_description
1 polymer ?
#
loop_
_entity_poly.entity_id
_entity_poly.type
_entity_poly.pdbx_seq_one_letter_code
_entity_poly.pdbx_strand_id
1 'polypeptide(L)'
;MSSVEKYLKGWTAFNILQLLGPIALGYCKPGSLAEQIFPGGAAIHMRTHAQSAALMLIVKVALLSFFSSRPLHIVHLLFSLVSALSLSIELFLYKIMPLNTANLFNLGLSAINLVLFTVCWRTLTEPEEPPRKGPRRLFAKHYMEGNMFGVEDIELEKRRRKDKNL
;
A
#
# COMPACT_ATOMS: atom_id res chain seq x y z
N MET A 1 -3.86 -9.46 7.50
CA MET A 1 -2.50 -9.20 6.98
C MET A 1 -1.96 -10.44 6.28
N SER A 2 -1.93 -10.44 4.95
CA SER A 2 -1.47 -11.59 4.15
C SER A 2 0.06 -11.76 4.26
N SER A 3 0.59 -12.96 4.00
CA SER A 3 2.05 -13.17 3.96
C SER A 3 2.73 -12.28 2.91
N VAL A 4 2.06 -12.07 1.77
CA VAL A 4 2.52 -11.18 0.69
C VAL A 4 2.67 -9.74 1.20
N GLU A 5 1.69 -9.23 1.95
CA GLU A 5 1.76 -7.89 2.53
C GLU A 5 2.96 -7.72 3.46
N LYS A 6 3.29 -8.72 4.29
CA LYS A 6 4.47 -8.68 5.17
C LYS A 6 5.77 -8.58 4.37
N TYR A 7 5.91 -9.40 3.33
CA TYR A 7 7.09 -9.38 2.46
C TYR A 7 7.22 -8.06 1.72
N LEU A 8 6.12 -7.54 1.16
CA LEU A 8 6.13 -6.27 0.43
C LEU A 8 6.42 -5.07 1.35
N LYS A 9 5.92 -5.07 2.59
CA LYS A 9 6.28 -4.06 3.60
C LYS A 9 7.77 -4.11 3.92
N GLY A 10 8.32 -5.32 4.15
CA GLY A 10 9.76 -5.51 4.39
C GLY A 10 10.61 -5.05 3.19
N TRP A 11 10.19 -5.42 1.99
CA TRP A 11 10.82 -4.98 0.74
C TRP A 11 10.77 -3.46 0.58
N THR A 12 9.64 -2.82 0.90
CA THR A 12 9.49 -1.36 0.87
C THR A 12 10.40 -0.68 1.87
N ALA A 13 10.51 -1.22 3.09
CA ALA A 13 11.42 -0.70 4.13
C ALA A 13 12.89 -0.79 3.71
N PHE A 14 13.32 -1.91 3.12
CA PHE A 14 14.66 -2.04 2.53
C PHE A 14 14.90 -0.99 1.44
N ASN A 15 13.94 -0.82 0.55
CA ASN A 15 13.97 0.17 -0.53
C ASN A 15 14.02 1.63 -0.04
N ILE A 16 13.45 1.92 1.13
CA ILE A 16 13.52 3.23 1.77
C ILE A 16 14.97 3.53 2.19
N LEU A 17 15.67 2.55 2.79
CA LEU A 17 17.07 2.71 3.20
C LEU A 17 17.97 3.00 1.99
N GLN A 18 17.70 2.37 0.84
CA GLN A 18 18.46 2.59 -0.39
C GLN A 18 18.34 4.03 -0.92
N LEU A 19 17.19 4.68 -0.74
CA LEU A 19 16.96 6.06 -1.19
C LEU A 19 17.73 7.09 -0.38
N LEU A 20 18.17 6.76 0.84
CA LEU A 20 18.95 7.68 1.68
C LEU A 20 20.32 7.99 1.07
N GLY A 21 20.95 7.03 0.37
CA GLY A 21 22.25 7.22 -0.27
C GLY A 21 22.25 8.35 -1.30
N PRO A 22 21.40 8.28 -2.35
CA PRO A 22 21.27 9.35 -3.35
C PRO A 22 20.93 10.72 -2.74
N ILE A 23 20.06 10.76 -1.73
CA ILE A 23 19.69 12.02 -1.03
C ILE A 23 20.90 12.60 -0.30
N ALA A 24 21.63 11.79 0.47
CA ALA A 24 22.82 12.22 1.18
C ALA A 24 23.92 12.68 0.22
N LEU A 25 24.07 12.03 -0.94
CA LEU A 25 25.04 12.42 -1.95
C LEU A 25 24.70 13.75 -2.62
N GLY A 26 23.43 13.99 -2.96
CA GLY A 26 23.02 15.24 -3.61
C GLY A 26 23.00 16.46 -2.68
N TYR A 27 22.78 16.28 -1.38
CA TYR A 27 22.64 17.39 -0.43
C TYR A 27 23.78 17.54 0.58
N CYS A 28 24.46 16.46 0.98
CA CYS A 28 25.44 16.51 2.10
C CYS A 28 26.91 16.45 1.65
N LYS A 29 27.25 15.87 0.50
CA LYS A 29 28.65 15.75 0.02
C LYS A 29 28.80 15.92 -1.51
N PRO A 30 28.73 17.16 -2.03
CA PRO A 30 28.79 17.40 -3.48
C PRO A 30 30.17 17.22 -4.12
N GLY A 31 31.27 17.14 -3.35
CA GLY A 31 32.62 17.41 -3.89
C GLY A 31 33.62 16.25 -4.01
N SER A 32 33.28 14.98 -3.72
CA SER A 32 34.25 13.88 -3.94
C SER A 32 33.63 12.53 -4.31
N LEU A 33 32.61 12.08 -3.58
CA LEU A 33 31.89 10.85 -3.93
C LEU A 33 30.90 11.08 -5.08
N ALA A 34 30.29 12.28 -5.14
CA ALA A 34 29.40 12.69 -6.21
C ALA A 34 30.14 12.81 -7.56
N GLU A 35 31.35 13.36 -7.58
CA GLU A 35 32.19 13.43 -8.80
C GLU A 35 32.66 12.04 -9.27
N GLN A 36 32.84 11.06 -8.38
CA GLN A 36 33.17 9.69 -8.76
C GLN A 36 31.97 8.93 -9.34
N ILE A 37 30.75 9.22 -8.85
CA ILE A 37 29.52 8.56 -9.30
C ILE A 37 28.92 9.27 -10.52
N PHE A 38 29.16 10.57 -10.67
CA PHE A 38 28.73 11.43 -11.77
C PHE A 38 29.89 12.33 -12.25
N PRO A 39 30.92 11.75 -12.89
CA PRO A 39 32.05 12.53 -13.40
C PRO A 39 31.57 13.51 -14.47
N GLY A 40 31.74 14.82 -14.22
CA GLY A 40 31.31 15.90 -15.12
C GLY A 40 29.82 16.27 -15.02
N GLY A 41 29.06 15.67 -14.09
CA GLY A 41 27.66 16.05 -13.87
C GLY A 41 27.55 17.41 -13.18
N ALA A 42 26.92 18.39 -13.83
CA ALA A 42 26.62 19.67 -13.20
C ALA A 42 25.87 19.42 -11.87
N ALA A 43 26.21 20.17 -10.81
CA ALA A 43 25.58 20.02 -9.48
C ALA A 43 24.02 20.04 -9.51
N ILE A 44 23.44 20.61 -10.56
CA ILE A 44 22.00 20.62 -10.85
C ILE A 44 21.46 19.19 -11.12
N HIS A 45 22.20 18.35 -11.86
CA HIS A 45 21.82 16.95 -12.13
C HIS A 45 21.84 16.10 -10.85
N MET A 46 22.84 16.30 -10.00
CA MET A 46 22.91 15.64 -8.69
C MET A 46 21.73 16.02 -7.79
N ARG A 47 21.37 17.31 -7.77
CA ARG A 47 20.24 17.81 -6.97
C ARG A 47 18.91 17.30 -7.49
N THR A 48 18.70 17.28 -8.80
CA THR A 48 17.47 16.75 -9.41
C THR A 48 17.32 15.24 -9.17
N HIS A 49 18.40 14.48 -9.25
CA HIS A 49 18.39 13.06 -8.89
C HIS A 49 18.04 12.85 -7.40
N ALA A 50 18.63 13.65 -6.51
CA ALA A 50 18.33 13.60 -5.07
C ALA A 50 16.88 14.04 -4.75
N GLN A 51 16.34 15.03 -5.47
CA GLN A 51 14.94 15.44 -5.35
C GLN A 51 13.98 14.32 -5.76
N SER A 52 14.27 13.64 -6.88
CA SER A 52 13.49 12.49 -7.32
C SER A 52 13.51 11.36 -6.29
N ALA A 53 14.70 11.06 -5.74
CA ALA A 53 14.84 10.09 -4.66
C ALA A 53 14.06 10.49 -3.39
N ALA A 54 14.05 11.78 -3.03
CA ALA A 54 13.28 12.30 -1.90
C ALA A 54 11.76 12.19 -2.12
N LEU A 55 11.27 12.49 -3.32
CA LEU A 55 9.85 12.29 -3.66
C LEU A 55 9.46 10.81 -3.57
N MET A 56 10.28 9.91 -4.12
CA MET A 56 10.07 8.48 -3.98
C MET A 56 10.09 8.01 -2.52
N LEU A 57 10.95 8.60 -1.70
CA LEU A 57 11.02 8.30 -0.26
C LEU A 57 9.69 8.66 0.42
N ILE A 58 9.16 9.85 0.16
CA ILE A 58 7.85 10.28 0.72
C ILE A 58 6.74 9.31 0.30
N VAL A 59 6.69 8.93 -0.98
CA VAL A 59 5.69 7.97 -1.49
C VAL A 59 5.83 6.61 -0.82
N LYS A 60 7.06 6.08 -0.67
CA LYS A 60 7.29 4.78 -0.02
C LYS A 60 6.98 4.81 1.49
N VAL A 61 7.28 5.91 2.18
CA VAL A 61 6.93 6.09 3.61
C VAL A 61 5.41 6.17 3.77
N ALA A 62 4.73 6.94 2.93
CA ALA A 62 3.27 6.99 2.92
C ALA A 62 2.69 5.59 2.66
N LEU A 63 3.23 4.85 1.69
CA LEU A 63 2.82 3.49 1.37
C LEU A 63 3.00 2.54 2.55
N LEU A 64 4.08 2.67 3.32
CA LEU A 64 4.32 1.86 4.50
C LEU A 64 3.27 2.13 5.59
N SER A 65 2.94 3.40 5.81
CA SER A 65 1.96 3.86 6.81
C SER A 65 0.52 3.50 6.42
N PHE A 66 0.18 3.58 5.14
CA PHE A 66 -1.17 3.36 4.62
C PHE A 66 -1.19 2.25 3.57
N PHE A 67 -0.61 1.10 3.90
CA PHE A 67 -0.40 0.01 2.95
C PHE A 67 -1.69 -0.60 2.39
N SER A 68 -2.81 -0.51 3.09
CA SER A 68 -4.11 -0.98 2.56
C SER A 68 -4.71 -0.05 1.49
N SER A 69 -4.10 1.12 1.27
CA SER A 69 -4.60 2.13 0.33
C SER A 69 -4.27 1.78 -1.12
N ARG A 70 -5.26 1.29 -1.87
CA ARG A 70 -5.16 1.05 -3.32
C ARG A 70 -4.65 2.26 -4.11
N PRO A 71 -5.18 3.49 -3.96
CA PRO A 71 -4.69 4.62 -4.74
C PRO A 71 -3.21 4.92 -4.46
N LEU A 72 -2.72 4.60 -3.26
CA LEU A 72 -1.32 4.80 -2.91
C LEU A 72 -0.39 3.80 -3.60
N HIS A 73 -0.83 2.56 -3.81
CA HIS A 73 -0.11 1.60 -4.65
C HIS A 73 -0.07 2.04 -6.12
N ILE A 74 -1.13 2.65 -6.64
CA ILE A 74 -1.14 3.21 -8.00
C ILE A 74 -0.09 4.33 -8.11
N VAL A 75 -0.12 5.28 -7.17
CA VAL A 75 0.85 6.38 -7.13
C VAL A 75 2.27 5.84 -7.02
N HIS A 76 2.50 4.85 -6.15
CA HIS A 76 3.80 4.19 -6.00
C HIS A 76 4.29 3.55 -7.30
N LEU A 77 3.43 2.80 -8.00
CA LEU A 77 3.77 2.14 -9.25
C LEU A 77 4.08 3.16 -10.36
N LEU A 78 3.27 4.21 -10.50
CA LEU A 78 3.48 5.27 -11.50
C LEU A 78 4.81 5.99 -11.26
N PHE A 79 5.06 6.44 -10.03
CA PHE A 79 6.30 7.11 -9.68
C PHE A 79 7.53 6.19 -9.84
N SER A 80 7.40 4.91 -9.49
CA SER A 80 8.46 3.92 -9.70
C SER A 80 8.75 3.71 -11.19
N LEU A 81 7.72 3.69 -12.04
CA LEU A 81 7.87 3.54 -13.49
C LEU A 81 8.56 4.75 -14.09
N VAL A 82 8.11 5.96 -13.76
CA VAL A 82 8.74 7.21 -14.22
C VAL A 82 10.20 7.28 -13.77
N SER A 83 10.49 6.90 -12.51
CA SER A 83 11.86 6.89 -12.00
C SER A 83 12.75 5.89 -12.73
N ALA A 84 12.26 4.67 -12.99
CA ALA A 84 13.00 3.65 -13.73
C ALA A 84 13.27 4.05 -15.18
N LEU A 85 12.29 4.67 -15.84
CA LEU A 85 12.45 5.20 -17.20
C LEU A 85 13.44 6.36 -17.24
N SER A 86 13.36 7.31 -16.30
CA SER A 86 14.33 8.42 -16.20
C SER A 86 15.75 7.89 -16.04
N LEU A 87 15.95 6.96 -15.10
CA LEU A 87 17.26 6.34 -14.86
C LEU A 87 17.77 5.59 -16.10
N SER A 88 16.89 4.86 -16.81
CA SER A 88 17.26 4.16 -18.04
C SER A 88 17.69 5.14 -19.14
N ILE A 89 16.94 6.22 -19.32
CA ILE A 89 17.23 7.26 -20.32
C ILE A 89 18.55 7.96 -19.98
N GLU A 90 18.77 8.29 -18.71
CA GLU A 90 20.01 8.93 -18.23
C GLU A 90 21.24 8.04 -18.41
N LEU A 91 21.10 6.72 -18.23
CA LEU A 91 22.20 5.75 -18.39
C LEU A 91 22.50 5.41 -19.86
N PHE A 92 21.48 5.16 -20.68
CA PHE A 92 21.66 4.59 -22.02
C PHE A 92 21.61 5.63 -23.14
N LEU A 93 20.72 6.62 -23.05
CA LEU A 93 20.49 7.59 -24.12
C LEU A 93 21.34 8.84 -23.93
N TYR A 94 21.14 9.56 -22.82
CA TYR A 94 21.88 10.80 -22.57
C TYR A 94 23.27 10.58 -21.99
N LYS A 95 23.54 9.37 -21.44
CA LYS A 95 24.83 9.00 -20.85
C LYS A 95 25.33 10.01 -19.80
N ILE A 96 24.40 10.63 -19.09
CA ILE A 96 24.68 11.61 -18.03
C ILE A 96 25.25 10.88 -16.80
N MET A 97 24.77 9.66 -16.55
CA MET A 97 25.31 8.77 -15.53
C MET A 97 26.26 7.76 -16.15
N PRO A 98 27.44 7.50 -15.54
CA PRO A 98 28.32 6.44 -15.99
C PRO A 98 27.64 5.09 -15.82
N LEU A 99 27.82 4.22 -16.81
CA LEU A 99 27.34 2.85 -16.76
C LEU A 99 28.25 1.99 -15.87
N ASN A 100 28.16 2.19 -14.55
CA ASN A 100 28.91 1.43 -13.56
C ASN A 100 28.02 0.39 -12.85
N THR A 101 28.66 -0.52 -12.12
CA THR A 101 27.98 -1.62 -11.41
C THR A 101 26.91 -1.11 -10.44
N ALA A 102 27.15 0.03 -9.77
CA ALA A 102 26.20 0.60 -8.82
C ALA A 102 24.92 1.10 -9.51
N ASN A 103 25.05 1.78 -10.64
CA ASN A 103 23.92 2.30 -11.40
C ASN A 103 23.11 1.19 -12.08
N LEU A 104 23.80 0.15 -12.60
CA LEU A 104 23.14 -1.06 -13.10
C LEU A 104 22.38 -1.80 -11.99
N PHE A 105 22.96 -1.89 -10.80
CA PHE A 105 22.30 -2.49 -9.63
C PHE A 105 21.05 -1.70 -9.21
N ASN A 106 21.13 -0.37 -9.16
CA ASN A 106 19.98 0.51 -8.88
C ASN A 106 18.86 0.37 -9.91
N LEU A 107 19.22 0.25 -11.19
CA LEU A 107 18.25 0.00 -12.25
C LEU A 107 17.59 -1.38 -12.10
N GLY A 108 18.39 -2.42 -11.81
CA GLY A 108 17.90 -3.77 -11.55
C GLY A 108 16.93 -3.83 -10.37
N LEU A 109 17.24 -3.15 -9.27
CA LEU A 109 16.36 -3.04 -8.11
C LEU A 109 15.06 -2.30 -8.43
N SER A 110 15.13 -1.22 -9.21
CA SER A 110 13.93 -0.49 -9.66
C SER A 110 13.04 -1.39 -10.53
N ALA A 111 13.62 -2.18 -11.42
CA ALA A 111 12.89 -3.14 -12.24
C ALA A 111 12.26 -4.26 -11.40
N ILE A 112 13.02 -4.85 -10.47
CA ILE A 112 12.49 -5.86 -9.54
C ILE A 112 11.33 -5.28 -8.73
N ASN A 113 11.46 -4.04 -8.24
CA ASN A 113 10.39 -3.39 -7.48
C ASN A 113 9.10 -3.25 -8.30
N LEU A 114 9.20 -2.82 -9.56
CA LEU A 114 8.05 -2.74 -10.46
C LEU A 114 7.42 -4.11 -10.71
N VAL A 115 8.24 -5.12 -11.04
CA VAL A 115 7.75 -6.49 -11.30
C VAL A 115 7.06 -7.07 -10.06
N LEU A 116 7.66 -6.93 -8.89
CA LEU A 116 7.13 -7.43 -7.63
C LEU A 116 5.75 -6.82 -7.31
N PHE A 117 5.63 -5.49 -7.36
CA PHE A 117 4.35 -4.83 -7.05
C PHE A 117 3.28 -5.04 -8.11
N THR A 118 3.66 -5.18 -9.39
CA THR A 118 2.70 -5.48 -10.47
C THR A 118 2.20 -6.92 -10.43
N VAL A 119 3.07 -7.89 -10.16
CA VAL A 119 2.68 -9.31 -10.01
C VAL A 119 1.79 -9.49 -8.78
N CYS A 120 2.15 -8.86 -7.66
CA CYS A 120 1.35 -8.91 -6.44
C CYS A 120 0.10 -8.01 -6.46
N TRP A 121 -0.16 -7.28 -7.56
CA TRP A 121 -1.26 -6.32 -7.65
C TRP A 121 -2.62 -6.92 -7.32
N ARG A 122 -2.91 -8.13 -7.82
CA ARG A 122 -4.18 -8.82 -7.56
C ARG A 122 -4.36 -9.07 -6.06
N THR A 123 -3.33 -9.60 -5.40
CA THR A 123 -3.34 -9.86 -3.95
C THR A 123 -3.41 -8.58 -3.11
N LEU A 124 -2.87 -7.46 -3.63
CA LEU A 124 -2.92 -6.15 -2.98
C LEU A 124 -4.28 -5.45 -3.13
N THR A 125 -5.03 -5.79 -4.18
CA THR A 125 -6.31 -5.13 -4.51
C THR A 125 -7.53 -5.96 -4.21
N GLU A 126 -7.37 -7.25 -3.88
CA GLU A 126 -8.48 -8.06 -3.40
C GLU A 126 -9.13 -7.37 -2.19
N PRO A 127 -10.45 -7.13 -2.21
CA PRO A 127 -11.15 -6.63 -1.05
C PRO A 127 -10.94 -7.64 0.08
N GLU A 128 -10.59 -7.15 1.27
CA GLU A 128 -10.55 -8.00 2.47
C GLU A 128 -11.94 -8.64 2.57
N GLU A 129 -12.01 -9.98 2.39
CA GLU A 129 -13.28 -10.67 2.56
C GLU A 129 -13.81 -10.26 3.93
N PRO A 130 -15.04 -9.73 4.03
CA PRO A 130 -15.60 -9.44 5.34
C PRO A 130 -15.48 -10.72 6.14
N PRO A 131 -14.99 -10.65 7.41
CA PRO A 131 -14.72 -11.85 8.19
C PRO A 131 -15.95 -12.73 8.05
N ARG A 132 -15.79 -13.93 7.46
CA ARG A 132 -16.89 -14.87 7.27
C ARG A 132 -17.50 -15.01 8.65
N LYS A 133 -18.63 -14.33 8.86
CA LYS A 133 -19.48 -14.56 10.02
C LYS A 133 -19.86 -16.01 9.81
N GLY A 134 -19.19 -16.92 10.53
CA GLY A 134 -19.49 -18.34 10.53
C GLY A 134 -21.00 -18.48 10.61
N PRO A 135 -21.58 -19.46 9.91
CA PRO A 135 -22.97 -19.47 9.47
C PRO A 135 -23.82 -18.81 10.54
N ARG A 136 -24.25 -17.57 10.29
CA ARG A 136 -25.18 -16.86 11.16
C ARG A 136 -26.39 -17.78 11.14
N ARG A 137 -26.48 -18.63 12.16
CA ARG A 137 -27.60 -19.52 12.36
C ARG A 137 -28.83 -18.62 12.21
N LEU A 138 -29.65 -18.92 11.21
CA LEU A 138 -30.90 -18.24 10.89
C LEU A 138 -31.95 -18.44 12.01
N PHE A 139 -31.53 -18.41 13.28
CA PHE A 139 -32.41 -18.57 14.43
C PHE A 139 -33.21 -17.29 14.75
N ALA A 140 -33.06 -16.21 13.99
CA ALA A 140 -33.84 -14.99 14.20
C ALA A 140 -35.14 -14.90 13.38
N LYS A 141 -35.44 -15.85 12.48
CA LYS A 141 -36.71 -15.83 11.73
C LYS A 141 -37.81 -16.72 12.32
N HIS A 142 -37.45 -17.78 13.05
CA HIS A 142 -38.45 -18.71 13.61
C HIS A 142 -38.97 -18.31 15.02
N TYR A 143 -38.33 -17.35 15.68
CA TYR A 143 -38.83 -16.81 16.97
C TYR A 143 -39.79 -15.63 16.82
N MET A 144 -40.01 -15.10 15.61
CA MET A 144 -41.02 -14.06 15.36
C MET A 144 -42.36 -14.64 14.88
N GLU A 145 -42.41 -15.90 14.48
CA GLU A 145 -43.65 -16.58 14.06
C GLU A 145 -44.33 -17.37 15.20
N GLY A 146 -43.65 -17.55 16.33
CA GLY A 146 -44.14 -18.37 17.46
C GLY A 146 -44.85 -17.62 18.60
N ASN A 147 -44.91 -16.29 18.59
CA ASN A 147 -45.48 -15.50 19.70
C ASN A 147 -46.83 -14.84 19.35
N MET A 148 -47.66 -15.54 18.58
CA MET A 148 -49.07 -15.22 18.36
C MET A 148 -50.01 -16.12 19.20
N PHE A 149 -49.53 -16.68 20.32
CA PHE A 149 -50.36 -17.42 21.29
C PHE A 149 -50.26 -16.78 22.67
N GLY A 150 -50.78 -15.56 22.78
CA GLY A 150 -50.86 -14.86 24.07
C GLY A 150 -51.84 -13.68 24.10
N VAL A 151 -52.49 -13.35 22.97
CA VAL A 151 -53.48 -12.26 22.93
C VAL A 151 -54.89 -12.79 23.25
N GLU A 152 -55.19 -14.06 22.93
CA GLU A 152 -56.51 -14.65 23.23
C GLU A 152 -56.75 -14.89 24.74
N ASP A 153 -55.69 -15.18 25.52
CA ASP A 153 -55.82 -15.38 26.97
C ASP A 153 -56.09 -14.08 27.74
N ILE A 154 -55.63 -12.93 27.24
CA ILE A 154 -55.84 -11.63 27.90
C ILE A 154 -57.29 -11.16 27.75
N GLU A 155 -57.96 -11.47 26.63
CA GLU A 155 -59.37 -11.14 26.44
C GLU A 155 -60.31 -12.05 27.23
N LEU A 156 -59.98 -13.35 27.35
CA LEU A 156 -60.73 -14.31 28.16
C LEU A 156 -60.61 -14.01 29.67
N GLU A 157 -59.42 -13.62 30.14
CA GLU A 157 -59.18 -13.19 31.53
C GLU A 157 -59.97 -11.91 31.86
N LYS A 158 -60.02 -10.93 30.94
CA LYS A 158 -60.82 -9.71 31.11
C LYS A 158 -62.33 -9.98 31.18
N ARG A 159 -62.86 -10.93 30.40
CA ARG A 159 -64.29 -11.31 30.49
C ARG A 159 -64.61 -12.00 31.82
N ARG A 160 -63.78 -12.94 32.29
CA ARG A 160 -63.98 -13.61 33.59
C ARG A 160 -63.93 -12.67 34.79
N ARG A 161 -63.13 -11.60 34.73
CA ARG A 161 -63.08 -10.57 35.79
C ARG A 161 -64.29 -9.64 35.75
N LYS A 162 -64.92 -9.46 34.60
CA LYS A 162 -66.13 -8.65 34.45
C LYS A 162 -67.38 -9.36 34.97
N ASP A 163 -67.45 -10.68 34.79
CA ASP A 163 -68.57 -11.51 35.27
C ASP A 163 -68.53 -11.81 36.79
N LYS A 164 -67.39 -11.58 37.45
CA LYS A 164 -67.24 -11.76 38.92
C LYS A 164 -67.54 -10.51 39.75
N ASN A 165 -67.80 -9.37 39.09
CA ASN A 165 -68.08 -8.08 39.73
C ASN A 165 -69.52 -7.58 39.48
N LEU A 166 -70.43 -8.51 39.15
CA LEU A 166 -71.88 -8.35 39.13
C LEU A 166 -72.48 -9.25 40.22
#